data_AF-A0A9D9ACN7-F1
#
_entry.id   AF-A0A9D9ACN7-F1
#
_cell.length_a   1.000
_cell.length_b   1.000
_cell.length_c   1.000
_cell.angle_alpha   90.00
_cell.angle_beta   90.00
_cell.angle_gamma   90.00
#
_symmetry.space_group_name_H-M   'P 1'
#
loop_
_entity.id
_entity.type
_entity.pdbx_description
1 polymer ?
#
loop_
_entity_poly.entity_id
_entity_poly.type
_entity_poly.pdbx_seq_one_letter_code
_entity_poly.pdbx_strand_id
1 'polypeptide(L)'
;MVSRYLDGTVQEVPSDAAISVALRILEIGNPRHWSKRQEAFADWYFRHARADGTLPSSAPMDDLPVELGYIHKLVLGRGGTDLQYRIYGGKVAAIANLDMQGRWVSEHRPPHCDIFLDHYLSLIARPRLFVGQVEFDGDGVKSPRWHRADAPFGSDTVGVTGIIAMAIPDR
;
A
#
# COMPACT_ATOMS: atom_id res chain seq x y z
N MET A 1 -20.52 -16.06 -7.70
CA MET A 1 -20.61 -15.29 -6.44
C MET A 1 -19.26 -14.63 -6.16
N VAL A 2 -19.25 -13.41 -5.66
CA VAL A 2 -18.07 -12.59 -5.39
C VAL A 2 -18.20 -12.00 -3.99
N SER A 3 -17.19 -12.19 -3.15
CA SER A 3 -17.09 -11.54 -1.84
C SER A 3 -16.67 -10.07 -2.00
N ARG A 4 -17.45 -9.12 -1.45
CA ARG A 4 -17.12 -7.69 -1.34
C ARG A 4 -16.88 -7.31 0.10
N TYR A 5 -15.86 -6.49 0.34
CA TYR A 5 -15.68 -5.82 1.63
C TYR A 5 -16.47 -4.51 1.62
N LEU A 6 -17.56 -4.48 2.38
CA LEU A 6 -18.39 -3.29 2.60
C LEU A 6 -18.48 -3.06 4.11
N ASP A 7 -18.10 -1.86 4.57
CA ASP A 7 -18.17 -1.44 5.98
C ASP A 7 -17.49 -2.41 6.98
N GLY A 8 -16.38 -3.01 6.57
CA GLY A 8 -15.65 -3.99 7.41
C GLY A 8 -16.29 -5.37 7.47
N THR A 9 -17.32 -5.64 6.64
CA THR A 9 -17.97 -6.95 6.52
C THR A 9 -17.83 -7.52 5.11
N VAL A 10 -17.70 -8.84 5.02
CA VAL A 10 -17.62 -9.56 3.73
C VAL A 10 -19.03 -9.96 3.32
N GLN A 11 -19.51 -9.46 2.18
CA GLN A 11 -20.81 -9.79 1.60
C GLN A 11 -20.67 -10.55 0.29
N GLU A 12 -21.48 -11.59 0.05
CA GLU A 12 -21.50 -12.31 -1.22
C GLU A 12 -22.47 -11.64 -2.20
N VAL A 13 -22.00 -11.36 -3.42
CA VAL A 13 -22.81 -10.78 -4.51
C VAL A 13 -22.72 -11.61 -5.80
N PRO A 14 -23.76 -11.63 -6.65
CA PRO A 14 -23.78 -12.38 -7.92
C PRO A 14 -22.64 -11.96 -8.87
N SER A 15 -22.11 -12.90 -9.66
CA SER A 15 -20.92 -12.70 -10.52
C SER A 15 -21.20 -12.03 -11.87
N ASP A 16 -22.47 -11.85 -12.25
CA ASP A 16 -22.84 -11.74 -13.68
C ASP A 16 -23.03 -10.30 -14.17
N ALA A 17 -22.73 -9.31 -13.32
CA ALA A 17 -22.53 -7.95 -13.76
C ALA A 17 -21.02 -7.73 -13.85
N ALA A 18 -20.51 -7.56 -15.08
CA ALA A 18 -19.18 -7.01 -15.32
C ALA A 18 -19.19 -5.54 -14.85
N ILE A 19 -19.04 -5.37 -13.55
CA ILE A 19 -19.08 -4.09 -12.88
C ILE A 19 -17.71 -3.45 -13.05
N SER A 20 -17.67 -2.34 -13.78
CA SER A 20 -16.48 -1.53 -13.96
C SER A 20 -16.18 -0.80 -12.65
N VAL A 21 -15.51 -1.48 -11.72
CA VAL A 21 -14.89 -0.83 -10.55
C VAL A 21 -13.67 -0.07 -11.06
N ALA A 22 -13.72 1.26 -11.04
CA ALA A 22 -12.56 2.09 -11.32
C ALA A 22 -11.80 2.32 -10.01
N LEU A 23 -10.62 1.70 -9.87
CA LEU A 23 -9.69 1.99 -8.80
C LEU A 23 -8.72 3.09 -9.26
N ARG A 24 -8.48 4.09 -8.41
CA ARG A 24 -7.51 5.15 -8.69
C ARG A 24 -6.60 5.36 -7.49
N ILE A 25 -5.31 5.55 -7.78
CA ILE A 25 -4.32 6.00 -6.81
C ILE A 25 -4.04 7.48 -7.10
N LEU A 26 -4.39 8.34 -6.16
CA LEU A 26 -4.31 9.80 -6.31
C LEU A 26 -3.27 10.35 -5.35
N GLU A 27 -2.27 11.06 -5.88
CA GLU A 27 -1.27 11.73 -5.06
C GLU A 27 -1.82 13.01 -4.42
N ILE A 28 -1.51 13.22 -3.14
CA ILE A 28 -1.82 14.45 -2.42
C ILE A 28 -0.52 15.25 -2.28
N GLY A 29 -0.26 16.12 -3.27
CA GLY A 29 1.00 16.87 -3.35
C GLY A 29 1.17 17.99 -2.31
N ASN A 30 0.10 18.40 -1.61
CA ASN A 30 0.18 19.42 -0.56
C ASN A 30 0.13 18.77 0.83
N PRO A 31 1.23 18.83 1.62
CA PRO A 31 1.28 18.25 2.96
C PRO A 31 0.21 18.74 3.93
N ARG A 32 -0.35 19.94 3.71
CA ARG A 32 -1.45 20.47 4.54
C ARG A 32 -2.75 19.65 4.46
N HIS A 33 -2.86 18.76 3.47
CA HIS A 33 -4.01 17.88 3.27
C HIS A 33 -3.70 16.43 3.66
N TRP A 34 -2.54 16.16 4.24
CA TRP A 34 -2.21 14.84 4.74
C TRP A 34 -2.97 14.56 6.04
N SER A 35 -3.35 13.30 6.24
CA SER A 35 -3.81 12.84 7.55
C SER A 35 -2.62 12.79 8.53
N LYS A 36 -2.89 12.89 9.84
CA LYS A 36 -1.84 12.77 10.87
C LYS A 36 -1.02 11.48 10.77
N ARG A 37 -1.61 10.40 10.28
CA ARG A 37 -0.90 9.13 10.06
C ARG A 37 0.01 9.18 8.84
N GLN A 38 -0.40 9.86 7.77
CA GLN A 38 0.46 10.12 6.62
C GLN A 38 1.63 11.03 6.99
N GLU A 39 1.39 12.06 7.80
CA GLU A 39 2.45 12.90 8.38
C GLU A 39 3.43 12.06 9.20
N ALA A 40 2.94 11.25 10.14
CA ALA A 40 3.78 10.39 10.97
C ALA A 40 4.58 9.35 10.14
N PHE A 41 3.98 8.80 9.07
CA PHE A 41 4.69 7.92 8.13
C PHE A 41 5.77 8.68 7.34
N ALA A 42 5.46 9.89 6.87
CA ALA A 42 6.41 10.74 6.17
C ALA A 42 7.58 11.15 7.09
N ASP A 43 7.29 11.53 8.33
CA ASP A 43 8.30 11.84 9.34
C ASP A 43 9.17 10.63 9.67
N TRP A 44 8.58 9.44 9.75
CA TRP A 44 9.35 8.20 9.85
C TRP A 44 10.25 8.03 8.62
N TYR A 45 9.70 8.19 7.41
CA TYR A 45 10.46 8.06 6.18
C TYR A 45 11.64 9.03 6.14
N PHE A 46 11.44 10.32 6.41
CA PHE A 46 12.52 11.31 6.35
C PHE A 46 13.55 11.18 7.48
N ARG A 47 13.17 10.65 8.65
CA ARG A 47 14.13 10.34 9.73
C ARG A 47 15.05 9.16 9.40
N HIS A 48 14.56 8.20 8.62
CA HIS A 48 15.30 6.97 8.29
C HIS A 48 15.87 6.97 6.87
N ALA A 49 15.36 7.85 6.00
CA ALA A 49 16.01 8.21 4.75
C ALA A 49 17.37 8.83 5.07
N ARG A 50 18.36 8.53 4.23
CA ARG A 50 19.71 8.99 4.47
C ARG A 50 19.83 10.49 4.18
N ALA A 51 20.88 11.10 4.72
CA ALA A 51 21.13 12.54 4.62
C ALA A 51 21.30 13.07 3.18
N ASP A 52 21.59 12.20 2.21
CA ASP A 52 21.66 12.50 0.77
C ASP A 52 20.34 12.27 0.02
N GLY A 53 19.25 11.96 0.75
CA GLY A 53 17.94 11.63 0.19
C GLY A 53 17.84 10.19 -0.32
N THR A 54 18.85 9.34 -0.10
CA THR A 54 18.76 7.93 -0.48
C THR A 54 17.84 7.14 0.46
N LEU A 55 17.27 6.09 -0.12
CA LEU A 55 16.27 5.19 0.44
C LEU A 55 16.55 4.81 1.89
N PRO A 56 15.53 4.72 2.76
CA PRO A 56 15.70 4.10 4.07
C PRO A 56 16.30 2.71 3.91
N SER A 57 17.29 2.41 4.75
CA SER A 57 17.87 1.06 4.79
C SER A 57 16.78 0.05 5.17
N SER A 58 16.91 -1.21 4.77
CA SER A 58 15.93 -2.27 5.06
C SER A 58 15.68 -2.57 6.56
N ALA A 59 16.31 -1.83 7.47
CA ALA A 59 16.23 -1.88 8.94
C ALA A 59 14.93 -1.25 9.48
N PRO A 60 14.51 -1.60 10.70
CA PRO A 60 13.34 -2.43 10.93
C PRO A 60 12.02 -1.64 10.91
N MET A 61 10.99 -2.29 10.37
CA MET A 61 9.61 -1.87 10.57
C MET A 61 9.18 -1.85 12.04
N ASP A 62 10.02 -2.38 12.93
CA ASP A 62 9.79 -2.40 14.38
C ASP A 62 9.72 -0.98 14.96
N ASP A 63 10.31 0.02 14.28
CA ASP A 63 10.22 1.44 14.65
C ASP A 63 9.02 2.17 14.02
N LEU A 64 8.20 1.48 13.22
CA LEU A 64 6.97 2.07 12.69
C LEU A 64 5.92 2.17 13.80
N PRO A 65 5.37 3.37 14.05
CA PRO A 65 4.31 3.51 15.04
C PRO A 65 3.13 2.57 14.74
N VAL A 66 2.71 1.80 15.75
CA VAL A 66 1.62 0.81 15.62
C VAL A 66 0.31 1.49 15.21
N GLU A 67 0.15 2.76 15.53
CA GLU A 67 -0.99 3.62 15.19
C GLU A 67 -1.10 4.00 13.71
N LEU A 68 -0.11 3.68 12.88
CA LEU A 68 -0.10 3.96 11.43
C LEU A 68 -1.05 3.08 10.60
N GLY A 69 -1.75 2.13 11.21
CA GLY A 69 -2.75 1.31 10.53
C GLY A 69 -2.15 0.11 9.81
N TYR A 70 -2.62 -0.20 8.58
CA TYR A 70 -2.14 -1.36 7.83
C TYR A 70 -0.82 -1.04 7.15
N ILE A 71 0.26 -1.57 7.69
CA ILE A 71 1.59 -1.48 7.09
C ILE A 71 1.94 -2.82 6.46
N HIS A 72 2.38 -2.78 5.20
CA HIS A 72 2.87 -3.93 4.44
C HIS A 72 4.34 -3.71 4.09
N LYS A 73 5.17 -4.72 4.32
CA LYS A 73 6.49 -4.83 3.68
C LYS A 73 6.36 -5.66 2.43
N LEU A 74 6.62 -5.05 1.29
CA LEU A 74 6.69 -5.72 0.00
C LEU A 74 8.15 -5.79 -0.44
N VAL A 75 8.60 -6.97 -0.88
CA VAL A 75 9.98 -7.18 -1.35
C VAL A 75 9.96 -7.47 -2.85
N LEU A 76 10.81 -6.77 -3.59
CA LEU A 76 10.97 -6.94 -5.03
C LEU A 76 11.48 -8.36 -5.33
N GLY A 77 10.86 -9.03 -6.29
CA GLY A 77 11.19 -10.39 -6.71
C GLY A 77 10.88 -10.63 -8.18
N ARG A 78 10.85 -11.90 -8.60
CA ARG A 78 10.59 -12.32 -10.00
C ARG A 78 11.43 -11.55 -11.03
N GLY A 79 12.71 -11.31 -10.73
CA GLY A 79 13.60 -10.56 -11.63
C GLY A 79 13.29 -9.05 -11.72
N GLY A 80 12.60 -8.48 -10.74
CA GLY A 80 12.31 -7.05 -10.67
C GLY A 80 10.94 -6.65 -11.22
N THR A 81 10.07 -7.61 -11.55
CA THR A 81 8.78 -7.33 -12.20
C THR A 81 7.57 -7.47 -11.27
N ASP A 82 7.79 -7.85 -10.01
CA ASP A 82 6.71 -8.11 -9.05
C ASP A 82 7.20 -7.95 -7.62
N LEU A 83 6.28 -7.77 -6.67
CA LEU A 83 6.60 -7.67 -5.26
C LEU A 83 5.86 -8.75 -4.46
N GLN A 84 6.55 -9.35 -3.51
CA GLN A 84 5.98 -10.33 -2.58
C GLN A 84 5.72 -9.68 -1.23
N TYR A 85 4.54 -9.89 -0.66
CA TYR A 85 4.22 -9.50 0.70
C TYR A 85 5.05 -10.33 1.70
N ARG A 86 5.81 -9.66 2.57
CA ARG A 86 6.72 -10.30 3.52
C ARG A 86 6.39 -10.10 4.98
N ILE A 87 5.74 -9.00 5.34
CA ILE A 87 5.23 -8.77 6.68
C ILE A 87 4.01 -7.87 6.53
N TYR A 88 2.93 -8.25 7.21
CA TYR A 88 1.73 -7.44 7.38
C TYR A 88 1.62 -7.14 8.87
N GLY A 89 1.49 -5.87 9.27
CA GLY A 89 1.48 -5.43 10.67
C GLY A 89 0.80 -6.42 11.62
N GLY A 90 1.61 -7.11 12.44
CA GLY A 90 1.31 -8.42 13.02
C GLY A 90 0.13 -8.50 13.99
N LYS A 91 -0.48 -7.36 14.36
CA LYS A 91 -1.71 -7.33 15.19
C LYS A 91 -2.97 -6.98 14.41
N VAL A 92 -2.86 -6.31 13.26
CA VAL A 92 -4.03 -5.87 12.47
C VAL A 92 -4.41 -6.92 11.41
N ALA A 93 -3.45 -7.69 10.89
CA ALA A 93 -3.68 -8.78 9.94
C ALA A 93 -4.58 -9.89 10.51
N ALA A 94 -4.28 -10.32 11.74
CA ALA A 94 -4.97 -11.41 12.42
C ALA A 94 -6.44 -11.08 12.71
N ILE A 95 -6.77 -9.79 12.86
CA ILE A 95 -8.14 -9.34 13.16
C ILE A 95 -8.96 -9.18 11.86
N ALA A 96 -8.33 -8.92 10.71
CA ALA A 96 -9.02 -8.61 9.46
C ALA A 96 -9.19 -9.79 8.48
N ASN A 97 -8.59 -10.97 8.77
CA ASN A 97 -8.54 -12.13 7.85
C ASN A 97 -7.97 -11.78 6.45
N LEU A 98 -7.00 -10.86 6.41
CA LEU A 98 -6.32 -10.35 5.21
C LEU A 98 -4.85 -10.78 5.18
N ASP A 99 -4.57 -12.05 5.49
CA ASP A 99 -3.20 -12.57 5.41
C ASP A 99 -2.74 -12.67 3.95
N MET A 100 -1.88 -11.73 3.57
CA MET A 100 -1.26 -11.67 2.25
C MET A 100 0.17 -12.19 2.26
N GLN A 101 0.68 -12.70 3.40
CA GLN A 101 2.04 -13.19 3.54
C GLN A 101 2.39 -14.18 2.43
N GLY A 102 3.52 -13.93 1.75
CA GLY A 102 4.02 -14.79 0.68
C GLY A 102 3.28 -14.67 -0.66
N ARG A 103 2.15 -13.96 -0.72
CA ARG A 103 1.47 -13.68 -1.99
C ARG A 103 2.22 -12.62 -2.79
N TRP A 104 2.07 -12.68 -4.10
CA TRP A 104 2.57 -11.66 -5.02
C TRP A 104 1.51 -10.59 -5.28
N VAL A 105 1.92 -9.36 -5.60
CA VAL A 105 0.98 -8.28 -5.93
C VAL A 105 0.17 -8.64 -7.19
N SER A 106 0.81 -9.28 -8.16
CA SER A 106 0.12 -9.77 -9.38
C SER A 106 -0.96 -10.82 -9.12
N GLU A 107 -0.98 -11.46 -7.95
CA GLU A 107 -1.96 -12.50 -7.59
C GLU A 107 -3.24 -11.90 -6.96
N HIS A 108 -3.30 -10.57 -6.79
CA HIS A 108 -4.54 -9.89 -6.42
C HIS A 108 -5.59 -10.01 -7.52
N ARG A 109 -6.86 -9.83 -7.15
CA ARG A 109 -7.96 -9.83 -8.12
C ARG A 109 -7.88 -8.57 -9.00
N PRO A 110 -8.06 -8.69 -10.34
CA PRO A 110 -8.21 -7.54 -11.21
C PRO A 110 -9.42 -6.66 -10.83
N PRO A 111 -9.32 -5.32 -11.02
CA PRO A 111 -8.18 -4.59 -11.59
C PRO A 111 -7.10 -4.20 -10.55
N HIS A 112 -7.22 -4.64 -9.30
CA HIS A 112 -6.37 -4.15 -8.21
C HIS A 112 -4.90 -4.55 -8.38
N CYS A 113 -4.63 -5.76 -8.90
CA CYS A 113 -3.28 -6.25 -9.13
C CYS A 113 -2.46 -5.30 -10.01
N ASP A 114 -2.99 -4.95 -11.17
CA ASP A 114 -2.27 -4.19 -12.19
C ASP A 114 -1.99 -2.77 -11.69
N ILE A 115 -3.00 -2.12 -11.09
CA ILE A 115 -2.87 -0.74 -10.63
C ILE A 115 -1.89 -0.61 -9.47
N PHE A 116 -1.95 -1.51 -8.49
CA PHE A 116 -0.98 -1.48 -7.38
C PHE A 116 0.42 -1.87 -7.84
N LEU A 117 0.53 -2.88 -8.72
CA LEU A 117 1.82 -3.30 -9.24
C LEU A 117 2.49 -2.18 -10.04
N ASP A 118 1.79 -1.56 -10.99
CA ASP A 118 2.29 -0.44 -11.78
C ASP A 118 2.72 0.73 -10.89
N HIS A 119 1.92 1.05 -9.86
CA HIS A 119 2.26 2.07 -8.89
C HIS A 119 3.57 1.74 -8.15
N TYR A 120 3.71 0.53 -7.61
CA TYR A 120 4.93 0.13 -6.90
C TYR A 120 6.16 0.11 -7.82
N LEU A 121 6.01 -0.42 -9.04
CA LEU A 121 7.10 -0.43 -10.02
C LEU A 121 7.50 0.99 -10.44
N SER A 122 6.56 1.93 -10.50
CA SER A 122 6.87 3.35 -10.75
C SER A 122 7.72 3.97 -9.64
N LEU A 123 7.45 3.62 -8.37
CA LEU A 123 8.22 4.08 -7.20
C LEU A 123 9.59 3.40 -7.11
N ILE A 124 9.72 2.16 -7.59
CA ILE A 124 11.02 1.49 -7.72
C ILE A 124 11.86 2.18 -8.80
N ALA A 125 11.25 2.48 -9.96
CA ALA A 125 11.94 3.12 -11.08
C ALA A 125 12.34 4.58 -10.77
N ARG A 126 11.53 5.29 -9.97
CA ARG A 126 11.78 6.67 -9.53
C ARG A 126 11.55 6.80 -8.03
N PRO A 127 12.57 6.45 -7.22
CA PRO A 127 12.45 6.40 -5.77
C PRO A 127 12.05 7.73 -5.14
N ARG A 128 10.90 7.73 -4.46
CA ARG A 128 10.40 8.86 -3.66
C ARG A 128 9.34 8.37 -2.70
N LEU A 129 9.12 9.14 -1.63
CA LEU A 129 7.91 9.01 -0.83
C LEU A 129 6.69 9.34 -1.70
N PHE A 130 5.69 8.48 -1.65
CA PHE A 130 4.35 8.76 -2.14
C PHE A 130 3.42 8.97 -0.97
N VAL A 131 2.59 10.02 -1.03
CA VAL A 131 1.49 10.25 -0.09
C VAL A 131 0.24 10.58 -0.88
N GLY A 132 -0.84 9.84 -0.64
CA GLY A 132 -2.02 9.94 -1.46
C GLY A 132 -3.23 9.22 -0.89
N GLN A 133 -4.16 8.89 -1.76
CA GLN A 133 -5.35 8.13 -1.42
C GLN A 133 -5.70 7.13 -2.52
N VAL A 134 -6.38 6.06 -2.13
CA VAL A 134 -7.04 5.13 -3.06
C VAL A 134 -8.52 5.45 -3.05
N GLU A 135 -9.08 5.65 -4.24
CA GLU A 135 -10.52 5.78 -4.46
C GLU A 135 -11.02 4.57 -5.25
N PHE A 136 -12.17 4.04 -4.85
CA PHE A 136 -12.87 2.98 -5.57
C PHE A 136 -14.22 3.53 -6.02
N ASP A 137 -14.38 3.72 -7.33
CA ASP A 137 -15.63 4.13 -7.94
C ASP A 137 -16.35 2.89 -8.47
N GLY A 138 -17.50 2.53 -7.88
CA GLY A 138 -18.35 1.42 -8.33
C GLY A 138 -19.81 1.59 -7.89
N ASP A 139 -20.74 1.44 -8.85
CA ASP A 139 -22.20 1.29 -8.73
C ASP A 139 -22.92 2.04 -7.58
N GLY A 140 -22.62 3.32 -7.37
CA GLY A 140 -23.40 4.18 -6.46
C GLY A 140 -23.19 3.90 -4.97
N VAL A 141 -22.30 2.97 -4.61
CA VAL A 141 -21.83 2.80 -3.24
C VAL A 141 -20.53 3.57 -3.12
N LYS A 142 -20.54 4.66 -2.33
CA LYS A 142 -19.30 5.35 -1.95
C LYS A 142 -18.43 4.37 -1.19
N SER A 143 -17.45 3.77 -1.86
CA SER A 143 -16.44 3.00 -1.16
C SER A 143 -15.64 3.95 -0.28
N PRO A 144 -15.22 3.52 0.93
CA PRO A 144 -14.39 4.34 1.77
C PRO A 144 -13.12 4.73 1.01
N ARG A 145 -12.75 6.01 1.09
CA ARG A 145 -11.42 6.46 0.64
C ARG A 145 -10.38 5.80 1.54
N TRP A 146 -9.21 5.46 1.00
CA TRP A 146 -8.12 4.96 1.81
C TRP A 146 -6.95 5.91 1.74
N HIS A 147 -6.58 6.52 2.86
CA HIS A 147 -5.32 7.23 2.96
C HIS A 147 -4.16 6.26 2.77
N ARG A 148 -3.18 6.69 2.00
CA ARG A 148 -2.06 5.85 1.61
C ARG A 148 -0.74 6.63 1.71
N ALA A 149 0.31 5.94 2.11
CA ALA A 149 1.68 6.40 1.90
C ALA A 149 2.55 5.20 1.56
N ASP A 150 3.41 5.33 0.56
CA ASP A 150 4.32 4.27 0.13
C ASP A 150 5.75 4.80 0.10
N ALA A 151 6.66 4.06 0.70
CA ALA A 151 8.07 4.40 0.78
C ALA A 151 8.92 3.26 0.18
N PRO A 152 9.70 3.51 -0.87
CA PRO A 152 10.72 2.55 -1.30
C PRO A 152 11.82 2.43 -0.25
N PHE A 153 12.41 1.24 -0.12
CA PHE A 153 13.55 0.96 0.75
C PHE A 153 14.62 0.16 0.01
N GLY A 154 15.87 0.24 0.47
CA GLY A 154 16.99 -0.29 -0.29
C GLY A 154 18.35 -0.22 0.38
N SER A 155 19.41 -0.43 -0.40
CA SER A 155 20.80 -0.20 -0.01
C SER A 155 21.58 0.45 -1.16
N ASP A 156 22.77 0.99 -0.88
CA ASP A 156 23.64 1.57 -1.92
C ASP A 156 24.13 0.52 -2.93
N THR A 157 24.29 -0.71 -2.46
CA THR A 157 24.86 -1.80 -3.25
C THR A 157 23.83 -2.46 -4.16
N VAL A 158 22.56 -2.48 -3.77
CA VAL A 158 21.50 -3.22 -4.47
C VAL A 158 20.44 -2.29 -5.05
N GLY A 159 20.38 -1.02 -4.62
CA GLY A 159 19.31 -0.10 -4.96
C GLY A 159 18.02 -0.40 -4.21
N VAL A 160 16.87 -0.11 -4.82
CA VAL A 160 15.55 -0.41 -4.24
C VAL A 160 15.35 -1.92 -4.18
N THR A 161 15.03 -2.44 -2.98
CA THR A 161 14.74 -3.86 -2.77
C THR A 161 13.28 -4.10 -2.38
N GLY A 162 12.49 -3.04 -2.20
CA GLY A 162 11.07 -3.18 -1.91
C GLY A 162 10.38 -1.86 -1.56
N ILE A 163 9.15 -2.00 -1.07
CA ILE A 163 8.26 -0.91 -0.66
C ILE A 163 7.70 -1.21 0.73
N ILE A 164 7.63 -0.19 1.59
CA ILE A 164 6.77 -0.17 2.77
C ILE A 164 5.51 0.59 2.39
N ALA A 165 4.36 -0.05 2.47
CA ALA A 165 3.06 0.51 2.09
C ALA A 165 2.17 0.66 3.31
N MET A 166 1.69 1.87 3.57
CA MET A 166 0.70 2.18 4.60
C MET A 166 -0.66 2.41 3.93
N ALA A 167 -1.71 1.77 4.45
CA ALA A 167 -3.09 2.00 4.03
C ALA A 167 -4.03 2.11 5.24
N ILE A 168 -4.91 3.12 5.24
CA ILE A 168 -5.86 3.39 6.32
C ILE A 168 -7.22 3.77 5.70
N PRO A 169 -8.32 3.12 6.08
CA PRO A 169 -9.64 3.58 5.65
C PRO A 169 -9.98 4.94 6.29
N ASP A 170 -10.43 5.87 5.47
CA ASP A 170 -11.12 7.09 5.89
C ASP A 170 -12.41 6.67 6.60
N ARG A 171 -12.59 7.09 7.86
CA ARG A 171 -13.69 6.65 8.73
C ARG A 171 -14.81 7.68 8.77
#